data_AF-A0A967IDV5-F1
#
_entry.id   AF-A0A967IDV5-F1
#
_cell.length_a   1.000
_cell.length_b   1.000
_cell.length_c   1.000
_cell.angle_alpha   90.00
_cell.angle_beta   90.00
_cell.angle_gamma   90.00
#
_symmetry.space_group_name_H-M   'P 1'
#
loop_
_entity.id
_entity.type
_entity.pdbx_description
1 polymer ?
#
loop_
_entity_poly.entity_id
_entity_poly.type
_entity_poly.pdbx_seq_one_letter_code
_entity_poly.pdbx_strand_id
1 'polypeptide(L)' 'LGEPDDSGRRRPEPVPGSEYVIDCDLVIPAIGQDPDLSYLEDGDYGIQQTRWNSIVTHGGTMMTDNEGIFA' A
#
# COMPACT_ATOMS: atom_id res chain seq x y z
N LEU A 1 -14.88 5.92 -16.24
CA LEU A 1 -13.45 5.51 -16.23
C LEU A 1 -12.88 5.91 -17.57
N GLY A 2 -11.76 6.61 -17.59
CA GLY A 2 -11.10 6.99 -18.83
C GLY A 2 -10.60 5.77 -19.61
N GLU A 3 -10.13 6.01 -20.84
CA GLU A 3 -9.48 4.98 -21.65
C GLU A 3 -8.26 4.40 -20.90
N PRO A 4 -7.97 3.10 -21.11
CA PRO A 4 -6.79 2.49 -20.53
C PRO A 4 -5.52 3.18 -21.04
N ASP A 5 -4.55 3.40 -20.16
CA ASP A 5 -3.21 3.79 -20.59
C ASP A 5 -2.44 2.60 -21.20
N ASP A 6 -1.20 2.81 -21.62
CA ASP A 6 -0.34 1.79 -22.26
C ASP A 6 -0.13 0.53 -21.39
N SER A 7 -0.38 0.60 -20.07
CA SER A 7 -0.33 -0.56 -19.16
C SER A 7 -1.64 -1.36 -19.11
N GLY A 8 -2.69 -0.88 -19.79
CA GLY A 8 -4.05 -1.41 -19.71
C GLY A 8 -4.85 -0.89 -18.51
N ARG A 9 -4.26 -0.04 -17.66
CA ARG A 9 -4.92 0.47 -16.46
C ARG A 9 -5.88 1.60 -16.80
N ARG A 10 -7.15 1.43 -16.43
CA ARG A 10 -8.14 2.51 -16.48
C ARG A 10 -7.96 3.46 -15.30
N ARG A 11 -8.11 4.76 -15.55
CA ARG A 11 -8.04 5.79 -14.51
C ARG A 11 -9.44 6.27 -14.12
N PRO A 12 -9.71 6.45 -12.81
CA PRO A 12 -10.93 7.11 -12.38
C PRO A 12 -10.89 8.59 -12.76
N GLU A 13 -11.99 9.10 -13.29
CA GLU A 13 -12.20 10.51 -13.59
C GLU A 13 -13.43 10.98 -12.81
N PRO A 14 -13.29 11.96 -11.91
CA PRO A 14 -14.43 12.52 -11.19
C PRO A 14 -15.46 13.12 -12.16
N VAL A 15 -16.74 12.98 -11.83
CA VAL A 15 -17.84 13.61 -12.58
C VAL A 15 -18.43 14.71 -11.70
N PRO A 16 -18.12 15.99 -11.96
CA PRO A 16 -18.62 17.08 -11.13
C PRO A 16 -20.15 17.13 -11.11
N GLY A 17 -20.74 17.32 -9.93
CA GLY A 17 -22.20 17.37 -9.75
C GLY A 17 -22.87 16.00 -9.68
N SER A 18 -22.11 14.89 -9.73
CA SER A 18 -22.65 13.54 -9.55
C SER A 18 -22.64 13.07 -8.09
N GLU A 19 -22.31 13.94 -7.14
CA GLU A 19 -22.26 13.62 -5.71
C GLU A 19 -23.67 13.45 -5.15
N TYR A 20 -23.84 12.48 -4.27
CA TYR A 20 -25.10 12.24 -3.57
C TYR A 20 -24.82 11.74 -2.15
N VAL A 21 -25.81 11.88 -1.28
CA VAL A 21 -25.75 11.39 0.10
C VAL A 21 -26.41 10.03 0.16
N ILE A 22 -25.77 9.09 0.85
CA ILE A 22 -26.34 7.80 1.19
C ILE A 22 -26.56 7.81 2.71
N ASP A 23 -27.81 7.77 3.13
CA ASP A 23 -28.14 7.64 4.55
C ASP A 23 -27.72 6.26 5.06
N CYS A 24 -26.95 6.24 6.15
CA CYS A 24 -26.45 5.00 6.76
C CYS A 24 -26.27 5.16 8.27
N ASP A 25 -26.60 4.11 9.02
CA ASP A 25 -26.34 4.03 10.46
C ASP A 25 -24.90 3.61 10.77
N LEU A 26 -24.28 2.82 9.88
CA LEU A 26 -22.93 2.28 10.03
C LEU A 26 -22.24 2.12 8.67
N VAL A 27 -20.95 2.46 8.64
CA VAL A 27 -20.05 2.24 7.50
C VAL A 27 -18.88 1.38 7.96
N ILE A 28 -18.58 0.31 7.22
CA ILE A 28 -17.43 -0.58 7.46
C ILE A 28 -16.51 -0.52 6.23
N PRO A 29 -15.33 0.14 6.31
CA PRO A 29 -14.40 0.18 5.20
C PRO A 29 -13.75 -1.20 5.00
N ALA A 30 -13.83 -1.73 3.78
CA ALA A 30 -13.24 -3.02 3.38
C ALA A 30 -12.28 -2.84 2.19
N ILE A 31 -11.44 -1.81 2.25
CA ILE A 31 -10.56 -1.37 1.16
C ILE A 31 -9.15 -2.02 1.19
N GLY A 32 -8.88 -2.88 2.17
CA GLY A 32 -7.57 -3.49 2.39
C GLY A 32 -6.89 -2.98 3.67
N GLN A 33 -5.62 -3.37 3.84
CA GLN A 33 -4.77 -3.02 4.97
C GLN A 33 -3.35 -2.76 4.47
N ASP A 34 -2.63 -1.88 5.16
CA ASP A 34 -1.21 -1.64 4.98
C ASP A 34 -0.48 -1.92 6.30
N PRO A 35 0.78 -2.40 6.27
CA PRO A 35 1.56 -2.60 7.49
C PRO A 35 1.97 -1.26 8.11
N ASP A 36 1.95 -1.19 9.44
CA ASP A 36 2.54 -0.08 10.19
C ASP A 36 4.01 -0.41 10.48
N LEU A 37 4.91 0.30 9.79
CA LEU A 37 6.37 0.15 9.93
C LEU A 37 7.02 1.36 10.61
N SER A 38 6.24 2.23 11.25
CA SER A 38 6.74 3.45 11.90
C SER A 38 7.82 3.18 12.95
N TYR A 39 7.76 2.03 13.62
CA TYR A 39 8.76 1.60 14.61
C TYR A 39 10.16 1.38 14.03
N LEU A 40 10.29 1.23 12.69
CA LEU A 40 11.59 1.14 12.02
C LEU A 40 12.23 2.51 11.77
N GLU A 41 11.46 3.60 11.83
CA GLU A 41 11.98 4.95 11.59
C GLU A 41 12.85 5.46 12.75
N ASP A 42 12.59 4.98 13.97
CA ASP A 42 13.24 5.44 15.20
C ASP A 42 14.62 4.82 15.46
N GLY A 43 15.12 3.94 14.58
CA GLY A 43 16.39 3.26 14.78
C GLY A 43 17.07 2.80 13.50
N ASP A 44 18.40 2.68 13.54
CA ASP A 44 19.17 2.04 12.48
C ASP A 44 19.19 0.52 12.69
N TYR A 45 18.09 -0.13 12.28
CA TYR A 45 17.94 -1.58 12.38
C TYR A 45 18.56 -2.33 11.20
N GLY A 46 19.15 -1.65 10.22
CA GLY A 46 19.65 -2.28 8.99
C GLY A 46 18.56 -2.96 8.14
N ILE A 47 17.29 -2.57 8.27
CA ILE A 47 16.15 -3.14 7.53
C ILE A 47 15.62 -2.08 6.56
N GLN A 48 15.61 -2.35 5.26
CA GLN A 48 15.09 -1.42 4.26
C GLN A 48 13.61 -1.64 3.96
N GLN A 49 12.95 -0.56 3.53
CA GLN A 49 11.56 -0.58 3.08
C GLN A 49 11.48 -0.39 1.56
N THR A 50 10.55 -1.10 0.93
CA THR A 50 10.21 -0.89 -0.49
C THR A 50 9.43 0.40 -0.65
N ARG A 51 9.32 0.89 -1.90
CA ARG A 51 8.43 2.00 -2.25
C ARG A 51 6.95 1.77 -1.93
N TRP A 52 6.56 0.53 -1.62
CA TRP A 52 5.19 0.13 -1.31
C TRP A 52 4.96 -0.05 0.20
N ASN A 53 5.81 0.52 1.05
CA ASN A 53 5.71 0.41 2.52
C ASN A 53 5.74 -1.05 3.00
N SER A 54 6.64 -1.87 2.45
CA SER A 54 6.84 -3.26 2.87
C SER A 54 8.33 -3.52 3.11
N ILE A 55 8.70 -4.58 3.83
CA ILE A 55 10.10 -4.92 4.06
C ILE A 55 10.75 -5.44 2.77
N VAL A 56 11.96 -4.97 2.46
CA VAL A 56 12.79 -5.50 1.38
C VAL A 56 13.31 -6.88 1.79
N THR A 57 13.16 -7.86 0.89
CA THR A 57 13.70 -9.21 1.09
C THR A 57 14.45 -9.69 -0.14
N HIS A 58 15.43 -10.55 0.08
CA HIS A 58 16.19 -11.19 -0.99
C HIS A 58 15.49 -12.45 -1.47
N GLY A 59 15.08 -12.45 -2.75
CA GLY A 59 14.38 -13.57 -3.38
C GLY A 59 15.15 -14.89 -3.25
N GLY A 60 14.45 -15.94 -2.80
CA GLY A 60 15.01 -17.28 -2.59
C GLY A 60 15.42 -17.57 -1.14
N THR A 61 15.74 -16.55 -0.33
CA THR A 61 16.07 -16.72 1.10
C THR A 61 15.07 -16.05 2.03
N MET A 62 14.33 -15.04 1.56
CA MET A 62 13.45 -14.18 2.36
C MET A 62 14.19 -13.39 3.45
N MET A 63 15.52 -13.29 3.36
CA MET A 63 16.33 -12.52 4.31
C MET A 63 16.23 -11.03 3.98
N THR A 64 16.23 -10.19 5.00
CA THR A 64 16.32 -8.72 4.87
C THR A 64 17.78 -8.28 4.65
N ASP A 65 18.00 -6.97 4.54
CA ASP A 65 19.35 -6.40 4.47
C ASP A 65 20.15 -6.56 5.80
N ASN A 66 19.46 -6.87 6.90
CA ASN A 66 20.11 -7.25 8.15
C ASN A 66 20.27 -8.78 8.22
N GLU A 67 21.53 -9.22 8.27
CA GLU A 67 21.88 -10.64 8.30
C GLU A 67 21.23 -11.36 9.50
N GLY A 68 20.52 -12.44 9.20
CA GLY A 68 19.82 -13.23 10.22
C GLY A 68 18.42 -12.72 10.57
N ILE A 69 17.96 -11.60 9.98
CA ILE A 69 16.57 -11.11 10.10
C ILE A 69 15.81 -11.43 8.80
N PHE A 70 14.60 -11.97 8.94
CA PHE A 70 13.76 -12.46 7.85
C PHE A 70 12.34 -11.87 7.93
N ALA A 71 11.67 -11.75 6.79
CA ALA A 71 10.30 -11.25 6.67
C ALA A 71 9.54 -11.90 5.50
#